data_AF-A0A1I7V2B7-F1
#
_entry.id   AF-A0A1I7V2B7-F1
#
_cell.length_a   1.000
_cell.length_b   1.000
_cell.length_c   1.000
_cell.angle_alpha   90.00
_cell.angle_beta   90.00
_cell.angle_gamma   90.00
#
_symmetry.space_group_name_H-M   'P 1'
#
loop_
_entity.id
_entity.type
_entity.pdbx_description
1 polymer ?
#
loop_
_entity_poly.entity_id
_entity_poly.type
_entity_poly.pdbx_seq_one_letter_code
_entity_poly.pdbx_strand_id
1 'polypeptide(L)'
;MVGINNCMLELYGAIYEGDYNCTKDYNWFSKDPRIRKDAFSSGKSCFLEIAGNDCRNITAEYLEANYDSFIDVLTTKPEGTECKGLYYELDDLKCNQPIGMIPLQLAKFWEKMLPEELKGRDEYPEMFEFFDGDHTNMTLICMVLNDCLENACSFKKRHLDREMFGQVCNQFAKVDNINEEFFDCVYKTHDVTKATCSDDQGFEDILFDKECSRKVMAEKCPESAMVHFDGHWNFALDFFKNGFKGKGESDDAADLLSKI
;
A
#
# COMPACT_ATOMS: atom_id res chain seq x y z
N MET A 1 11.84 8.52 24.65
CA MET A 1 11.28 7.53 23.71
C MET A 1 10.94 8.16 22.36
N VAL A 2 10.34 9.36 22.29
CA VAL A 2 10.03 10.05 21.01
C VAL A 2 11.18 10.03 19.98
N GLY A 3 12.43 10.29 20.40
CA GLY A 3 13.57 10.23 19.48
C GLY A 3 13.81 8.85 18.86
N ILE A 4 13.74 7.78 19.66
CA ILE A 4 13.94 6.40 19.20
C ILE A 4 12.79 5.99 18.27
N ASN A 5 11.54 6.31 18.63
CA ASN A 5 10.38 5.99 17.81
C ASN A 5 10.47 6.66 16.43
N ASN A 6 10.82 7.95 16.39
CA ASN A 6 11.03 8.65 15.12
C ASN A 6 12.15 8.02 14.30
N CYS A 7 13.27 7.69 14.94
CA CYS A 7 14.38 7.04 14.23
C CYS A 7 14.00 5.66 13.66
N MET A 8 13.17 4.91 14.37
CA MET A 8 12.66 3.63 13.87
C MET A 8 11.68 3.81 12.70
N LEU A 9 10.92 4.90 12.66
CA LEU A 9 10.09 5.23 11.50
C LEU A 9 10.95 5.49 10.26
N GLU A 10 12.01 6.30 10.38
CA GLU A 10 12.96 6.55 9.29
C GLU A 10 13.59 5.23 8.81
N LEU A 11 14.06 4.40 9.74
CA LEU A 11 14.62 3.09 9.41
C LEU A 11 13.64 2.20 8.64
N TYR A 12 12.40 2.07 9.12
CA TYR A 12 11.43 1.23 8.46
C TYR A 12 11.07 1.78 7.07
N GLY A 13 10.90 3.10 6.93
CA GLY A 13 10.71 3.77 5.64
C GLY A 13 11.81 3.41 4.64
N ALA A 14 13.07 3.64 5.03
CA ALA A 14 14.24 3.30 4.23
C ALA A 14 14.31 1.82 3.82
N ILE A 15 13.85 0.89 4.67
CA ILE A 15 13.79 -0.54 4.34
C ILE A 15 12.70 -0.83 3.30
N TYR A 16 11.52 -0.19 3.41
CA TYR A 16 10.43 -0.39 2.44
C TYR A 16 10.73 0.22 1.08
N GLU A 17 11.32 1.41 1.06
CA GLU A 17 11.62 2.19 -0.14
C GLU A 17 12.92 1.72 -0.81
N GLY A 18 13.83 1.14 -0.04
CA GLY A 18 15.11 0.65 -0.56
C GLY A 18 16.12 1.76 -0.81
N ASP A 19 15.98 2.91 -0.14
CA ASP A 19 16.83 4.11 -0.31
C ASP A 19 18.32 3.82 -0.07
N TYR A 20 18.58 2.83 0.77
CA TYR A 20 19.91 2.36 1.08
C TYR A 20 20.15 1.00 0.45
N ASN A 21 21.21 0.89 -0.34
CA ASN A 21 21.55 -0.35 -1.05
C ASN A 21 21.67 -1.58 -0.15
N CYS A 22 22.01 -1.40 1.13
CA CYS A 22 22.17 -2.46 2.12
C CYS A 22 20.85 -2.98 2.72
N THR A 23 19.72 -2.27 2.58
CA THR A 23 18.48 -2.66 3.27
C THR A 23 17.90 -3.96 2.72
N LYS A 24 18.11 -4.25 1.44
CA LYS A 24 17.64 -5.47 0.77
C LYS A 24 18.35 -6.75 1.19
N ASP A 25 19.49 -6.65 1.89
CA ASP A 25 20.35 -7.81 2.20
C ASP A 25 19.88 -8.59 3.44
N TYR A 26 18.88 -8.08 4.17
CA TYR A 26 18.46 -8.65 5.45
C TYR A 26 16.94 -8.79 5.58
N ASN A 27 16.51 -9.81 6.33
CA ASN A 27 15.10 -10.10 6.61
C ASN A 27 14.58 -9.34 7.83
N TRP A 28 14.59 -8.01 7.77
CA TRP A 28 14.24 -7.10 8.89
C TRP A 28 12.85 -7.36 9.49
N PHE A 29 11.88 -7.71 8.64
CA PHE A 29 10.48 -7.90 9.04
C PHE A 29 10.10 -9.39 9.22
N SER A 30 11.07 -10.28 9.41
CA SER A 30 10.78 -11.70 9.66
C SER A 30 9.91 -11.90 10.90
N LYS A 31 8.91 -12.78 10.80
CA LYS A 31 8.09 -13.21 11.93
C LYS A 31 8.84 -14.15 12.89
N ASP A 32 9.91 -14.78 12.42
CA ASP A 32 10.77 -15.60 13.27
C ASP A 32 11.70 -14.67 14.07
N PRO A 33 11.60 -14.63 15.41
CA PRO A 33 12.42 -13.75 16.24
C PRO A 33 13.93 -13.98 16.08
N ARG A 34 14.36 -15.21 15.76
CA ARG A 34 15.78 -15.53 15.54
C ARG A 34 16.27 -14.93 14.24
N ILE A 35 15.54 -15.15 13.15
CA ILE A 35 15.88 -14.56 11.84
C ILE A 35 15.86 -13.04 11.93
N ARG A 36 14.88 -12.47 12.64
CA ARG A 36 14.79 -11.03 12.85
C ARG A 36 15.99 -10.51 13.63
N LYS A 37 16.35 -11.16 14.74
CA LYS A 37 17.55 -10.80 15.52
C LYS A 37 18.84 -10.91 14.71
N ASP A 38 18.98 -11.95 13.91
CA ASP A 38 20.12 -12.15 13.02
C ASP A 38 20.19 -11.06 11.94
N ALA A 39 19.04 -10.66 11.39
CA ALA A 39 18.94 -9.57 10.42
C ALA A 39 19.41 -8.24 11.01
N PHE A 40 18.91 -7.86 12.18
CA PHE A 40 19.37 -6.62 12.84
C PHE A 40 20.84 -6.71 13.27
N SER A 41 21.28 -7.85 13.78
CA SER A 41 22.66 -8.02 14.23
C SER A 41 23.66 -7.97 13.06
N SER A 42 23.35 -8.62 11.94
CA SER A 42 24.18 -8.62 10.74
C SER A 42 24.08 -7.30 9.98
N GLY A 43 22.90 -6.68 9.97
CA GLY A 43 22.62 -5.40 9.35
C GLY A 43 23.02 -4.18 10.17
N LYS A 44 23.77 -4.34 11.28
CA LYS A 44 24.16 -3.25 12.18
C LYS A 44 24.75 -2.04 11.46
N SER A 45 25.65 -2.26 10.49
CA SER A 45 26.23 -1.16 9.73
C SER A 45 25.19 -0.38 8.94
N CYS A 46 24.25 -1.09 8.29
CA CYS A 46 23.16 -0.49 7.53
C CYS A 46 22.22 0.33 8.43
N PHE A 47 21.86 -0.24 9.58
CA PHE A 47 21.06 0.47 10.57
C PHE A 47 21.76 1.76 11.03
N LEU A 48 23.04 1.69 11.37
CA LEU A 48 23.78 2.85 11.89
C LEU A 48 24.04 3.92 10.82
N GLU A 49 24.17 3.51 9.56
CA GLU A 49 24.23 4.43 8.42
C GLU A 49 22.92 5.23 8.30
N ILE A 50 21.78 4.53 8.27
CA ILE A 50 20.46 5.17 8.23
C ILE A 50 20.26 6.06 9.46
N ALA A 51 20.58 5.56 10.66
CA ALA A 51 20.43 6.33 11.88
C ALA A 51 21.29 7.60 11.89
N GLY A 52 22.53 7.52 11.37
CA GLY A 52 23.44 8.65 11.28
C GLY A 52 23.00 9.73 10.30
N ASN A 53 22.29 9.35 9.24
CA ASN A 53 21.83 10.27 8.19
C ASN A 53 20.44 10.86 8.49
N ASP A 54 19.52 10.02 8.96
CA ASP A 54 18.08 10.36 8.96
C ASP A 54 17.54 10.61 10.38
N CYS A 55 18.26 10.17 11.42
CA CYS A 55 17.88 10.43 12.80
C CYS A 55 18.60 11.64 13.40
N ARG A 56 18.05 12.18 14.49
CA ARG A 56 18.74 13.23 15.26
C ARG A 56 20.06 12.70 15.82
N ASN A 57 21.14 13.48 15.71
CA ASN A 57 22.48 13.08 16.18
C ASN A 57 22.50 12.44 17.57
N ILE A 58 21.84 13.04 18.56
CA ILE A 58 21.79 12.48 19.93
C ILE A 58 21.14 11.10 20.00
N THR A 59 20.19 10.82 19.10
CA THR A 59 19.53 9.50 19.02
C THR A 59 20.43 8.51 18.30
N ALA A 60 21.07 8.91 17.21
CA ALA A 60 22.05 8.10 16.50
C ALA A 60 23.22 7.68 17.41
N GLU A 61 23.82 8.64 18.13
CA GLU A 61 24.90 8.41 19.11
C GLU A 61 24.46 7.44 20.22
N TYR A 62 23.23 7.58 20.73
CA TYR A 62 22.69 6.67 21.72
C TYR A 62 22.51 5.24 21.17
N LEU A 63 21.95 5.11 19.96
CA LEU A 63 21.74 3.81 19.32
C LEU A 63 23.05 3.12 18.97
N GLU A 64 24.06 3.87 18.52
CA GLU A 64 25.40 3.35 18.28
C GLU A 64 26.02 2.80 19.57
N ALA A 65 25.98 3.58 20.66
CA ALA A 65 26.55 3.19 21.93
C ALA A 65 25.82 2.02 22.62
N ASN A 66 24.53 1.82 22.33
CA ASN A 66 23.67 0.85 23.02
C ASN A 66 23.06 -0.20 22.09
N TYR A 67 23.63 -0.37 20.89
CA TYR A 67 23.00 -1.11 19.80
C TYR A 67 22.57 -2.52 20.18
N ASP A 68 23.46 -3.29 20.80
CA ASP A 68 23.21 -4.70 21.08
C ASP A 68 22.05 -4.87 22.08
N SER A 69 22.00 -4.00 23.11
CA SER A 69 20.87 -3.94 24.06
C SER A 69 19.58 -3.46 23.39
N PHE A 70 19.68 -2.54 22.44
CA PHE A 70 18.54 -2.07 21.67
C PHE A 70 17.94 -3.18 20.79
N ILE A 71 18.78 -3.98 20.13
CA ILE A 71 18.32 -5.12 19.33
C ILE A 71 17.65 -6.18 20.21
N ASP A 72 18.14 -6.41 21.42
CA ASP A 72 17.44 -7.29 22.36
C ASP A 72 16.03 -6.79 22.68
N VAL A 73 15.85 -5.49 22.89
CA VAL A 73 14.52 -4.87 23.09
C VAL A 73 13.64 -5.01 21.85
N LEU A 74 14.19 -4.90 20.65
CA LEU A 74 13.43 -4.97 19.40
C LEU A 74 13.03 -6.41 19.03
N THR A 75 13.78 -7.42 19.48
CA THR A 75 13.65 -8.80 18.99
C THR A 75 13.26 -9.82 20.04
N THR A 76 13.32 -9.46 21.32
CA THR A 76 12.93 -10.34 22.43
C THR A 76 11.57 -9.92 22.96
N LYS A 77 10.54 -10.74 22.68
CA LYS A 77 9.20 -10.52 23.23
C LYS A 77 9.25 -10.55 24.76
N PRO A 78 8.82 -9.49 25.47
CA PRO A 78 8.88 -9.44 26.91
C PRO A 78 7.85 -10.37 27.55
N GLU A 79 8.19 -10.91 28.72
CA GLU A 79 7.21 -11.56 29.59
C GLU A 79 6.25 -10.53 30.18
N GLY A 80 4.95 -10.84 30.24
CA GLY A 80 3.96 -9.99 30.88
C GLY A 80 2.78 -9.63 29.97
N THR A 81 2.19 -8.46 30.23
CA THR A 81 0.99 -8.02 29.51
C THR A 81 1.31 -7.72 28.05
N GLU A 82 0.59 -8.38 27.15
CA GLU A 82 0.68 -8.10 25.71
C GLU A 82 0.33 -6.63 25.42
N CYS A 83 0.97 -6.05 24.41
CA CYS A 83 0.73 -4.67 23.97
C CYS A 83 1.11 -3.59 24.98
N LYS A 84 2.08 -3.86 25.84
CA LYS A 84 2.65 -2.87 26.77
C LYS A 84 4.17 -2.83 26.71
N GLY A 85 4.70 -1.64 26.52
CA GLY A 85 6.15 -1.37 26.57
C GLY A 85 6.81 -1.29 25.19
N LEU A 86 8.08 -0.91 25.22
CA LEU A 86 8.84 -0.46 24.05
C LEU A 86 8.93 -1.51 22.93
N TYR A 87 9.04 -2.81 23.27
CA TYR A 87 9.00 -3.88 22.26
C TYR A 87 7.78 -3.77 21.34
N TYR A 88 6.57 -3.65 21.93
CA TYR A 88 5.33 -3.59 21.15
C TYR A 88 5.17 -2.25 20.45
N GLU A 89 5.59 -1.15 21.08
CA GLU A 89 5.58 0.17 20.46
C GLU A 89 6.44 0.19 19.19
N LEU A 90 7.67 -0.34 19.24
CA LEU A 90 8.57 -0.36 18.08
C LEU A 90 8.17 -1.40 17.03
N ASP A 91 7.57 -2.53 17.42
CA ASP A 91 7.04 -3.50 16.46
C ASP A 91 5.81 -2.93 15.73
N ASP A 92 4.94 -2.18 16.40
CA ASP A 92 3.78 -1.53 15.77
C ASP A 92 4.18 -0.45 14.75
N LEU A 93 5.29 0.28 14.98
CA LEU A 93 5.75 1.34 14.07
C LEU A 93 6.06 0.81 12.65
N LYS A 94 6.39 -0.48 12.49
CA LYS A 94 6.63 -1.07 11.15
C LYS A 94 5.38 -1.05 10.28
N CYS A 95 4.21 -0.86 10.88
CA CYS A 95 2.91 -0.82 10.22
C CYS A 95 2.57 0.54 9.63
N ASN A 96 3.27 1.61 10.02
CA ASN A 96 2.96 2.96 9.56
C ASN A 96 3.19 3.10 8.05
N GLN A 97 4.35 2.65 7.55
CA GLN A 97 4.65 2.77 6.12
C GLN A 97 3.69 1.95 5.26
N PRO A 98 3.44 0.64 5.50
CA PRO A 98 2.46 -0.11 4.72
C PRO A 98 1.08 0.54 4.65
N ILE A 99 0.65 1.23 5.72
CA ILE A 99 -0.64 1.91 5.77
C ILE A 99 -0.61 3.24 5.04
N GLY A 100 0.44 4.05 5.26
CA GLY A 100 0.65 5.31 4.57
C GLY A 100 0.79 5.16 3.06
N MET A 101 1.29 4.01 2.60
CA MET A 101 1.42 3.70 1.18
C MET A 101 0.11 3.31 0.51
N ILE A 102 -0.94 2.97 1.26
CA ILE A 102 -2.21 2.54 0.65
C ILE A 102 -2.88 3.65 -0.15
N PRO A 103 -3.05 4.89 0.38
CA PRO A 103 -3.55 6.00 -0.41
C PRO A 103 -2.73 6.26 -1.68
N LEU A 104 -1.40 6.21 -1.58
CA LEU A 104 -0.51 6.43 -2.73
C LEU A 104 -0.73 5.36 -3.81
N GLN A 105 -0.73 4.09 -3.43
CA GLN A 105 -0.91 2.99 -4.37
C GLN A 105 -2.33 2.96 -4.95
N LEU A 106 -3.35 3.37 -4.17
CA LEU A 106 -4.70 3.58 -4.68
C LEU A 106 -4.78 4.76 -5.66
N ALA A 107 -4.00 5.82 -5.45
CA ALA A 107 -3.94 6.96 -6.37
C ALA A 107 -3.25 6.57 -7.69
N LYS A 108 -2.09 5.89 -7.64
CA LYS A 108 -1.41 5.31 -8.81
C LYS A 108 -2.34 4.35 -9.57
N PHE A 109 -3.09 3.55 -8.83
CA PHE A 109 -4.06 2.65 -9.42
C PHE A 109 -5.21 3.38 -10.12
N TRP A 110 -5.78 4.40 -9.48
CA TRP A 110 -6.83 5.23 -10.06
C TRP A 110 -6.36 5.92 -11.33
N GLU A 111 -5.13 6.45 -11.32
CA GLU A 111 -4.48 7.05 -12.47
C GLU A 111 -4.47 6.12 -13.68
N LYS A 112 -4.04 4.86 -13.52
CA LYS A 112 -4.03 3.86 -14.62
C LYS A 112 -5.42 3.51 -15.19
N MET A 113 -6.49 3.77 -14.43
CA MET A 113 -7.86 3.56 -14.91
C MET A 113 -8.50 4.81 -15.52
N LEU A 114 -7.87 5.97 -15.34
CA LEU A 114 -8.34 7.19 -15.97
C LEU A 114 -7.89 7.24 -17.44
N PRO A 115 -8.77 7.74 -18.33
CA PRO A 115 -8.37 8.03 -19.70
C PRO A 115 -7.29 9.13 -19.70
N GLU A 116 -6.42 9.13 -20.71
CA GLU A 116 -5.24 10.00 -20.76
C GLU A 116 -5.60 11.49 -20.62
N GLU A 117 -6.76 11.89 -21.16
CA GLU A 117 -7.25 13.26 -21.13
C GLU A 117 -7.63 13.75 -19.72
N LEU A 118 -7.82 12.84 -18.75
CA LEU A 118 -8.20 13.14 -17.37
C LEU A 118 -7.06 12.99 -16.36
N LYS A 119 -5.92 12.43 -16.75
CA LYS A 119 -4.79 12.21 -15.82
C LYS A 119 -4.20 13.52 -15.31
N GLY A 120 -4.22 14.60 -16.09
CA GLY A 120 -3.66 15.89 -15.66
C GLY A 120 -2.13 15.88 -15.55
N ARG A 121 -1.45 15.02 -16.32
CA ARG A 121 0.01 14.84 -16.30
C ARG A 121 0.78 16.15 -16.56
N ASP A 122 0.24 17.00 -17.43
CA ASP A 122 0.81 18.32 -17.74
C ASP A 122 0.62 19.34 -16.60
N GLU A 123 -0.43 19.19 -15.79
CA GLU A 123 -0.75 20.11 -14.68
C GLU A 123 0.05 19.77 -13.42
N TYR A 124 0.39 18.50 -13.21
CA TYR A 124 1.07 18.01 -12.00
C TYR A 124 2.32 17.17 -12.27
N PRO A 125 3.29 17.63 -13.09
CA PRO A 125 4.42 16.80 -13.54
C PRO A 125 5.23 16.18 -12.40
N GLU A 126 5.45 16.90 -11.30
CA GLU A 126 6.19 16.40 -10.13
C GLU A 126 5.51 15.20 -9.45
N MET A 127 4.17 15.18 -9.38
CA MET A 127 3.40 14.06 -8.82
C MET A 127 3.58 12.81 -9.69
N PHE A 128 3.56 12.99 -11.01
CA PHE A 128 3.70 11.88 -11.96
C PHE A 128 5.14 11.37 -12.02
N GLU A 129 6.14 12.24 -11.94
CA GLU A 129 7.54 11.83 -11.78
C GLU A 129 7.72 11.01 -10.49
N PHE A 130 7.06 11.39 -9.40
CA PHE A 130 7.05 10.60 -8.16
C PHE A 130 6.37 9.24 -8.34
N PHE A 131 5.21 9.17 -9.01
CA PHE A 131 4.54 7.90 -9.29
C PHE A 131 5.36 6.98 -10.19
N ASP A 132 6.00 7.54 -11.22
CA ASP A 132 6.85 6.82 -12.18
C ASP A 132 8.15 6.31 -11.52
N GLY A 133 8.71 7.08 -10.57
CA GLY A 133 9.90 6.74 -9.81
C GLY A 133 9.66 5.84 -8.59
N ASP A 134 8.42 5.66 -8.17
CA ASP A 134 8.08 4.82 -7.02
C ASP A 134 8.29 3.32 -7.35
N HIS A 135 9.29 2.73 -6.68
CA HIS A 135 9.69 1.33 -6.81
C HIS A 135 9.35 0.49 -5.57
N THR A 136 8.36 0.95 -4.79
CA THR A 136 7.94 0.28 -3.55
C THR A 136 7.69 -1.21 -3.76
N ASN A 137 8.26 -2.04 -2.88
CA ASN A 137 8.07 -3.47 -2.92
C ASN A 137 6.69 -3.86 -2.36
N MET A 138 5.69 -3.93 -3.24
CA MET A 138 4.31 -4.24 -2.86
C MET A 138 4.13 -5.62 -2.23
N THR A 139 4.99 -6.59 -2.56
CA THR A 139 4.96 -7.90 -1.89
C THR A 139 5.37 -7.77 -0.43
N LEU A 140 6.42 -6.98 -0.15
CA LEU A 140 6.87 -6.69 1.21
C LEU A 140 5.82 -5.91 2.00
N ILE A 141 5.28 -4.83 1.41
CA ILE A 141 4.20 -4.02 1.99
C ILE A 141 3.03 -4.91 2.39
N CYS A 142 2.58 -5.78 1.49
CA CYS A 142 1.45 -6.66 1.76
C CYS A 142 1.74 -7.77 2.77
N MET A 143 2.95 -8.32 2.77
CA MET A 143 3.36 -9.27 3.80
C MET A 143 3.32 -8.63 5.19
N VAL A 144 3.87 -7.42 5.34
CA VAL A 144 3.91 -6.75 6.63
C VAL A 144 2.55 -6.20 7.04
N LEU A 145 1.76 -5.64 6.12
CA LEU A 145 0.41 -5.20 6.39
C LEU A 145 -0.45 -6.34 6.94
N ASN A 146 -0.40 -7.52 6.32
CA ASN A 146 -1.10 -8.70 6.83
C ASN A 146 -0.63 -9.09 8.24
N ASP A 147 0.68 -9.01 8.52
CA ASP A 147 1.19 -9.23 9.88
C ASP A 147 0.65 -8.19 10.88
N CYS A 148 0.60 -6.92 10.48
CA CYS A 148 0.10 -5.82 11.30
C CYS A 148 -1.38 -6.03 11.67
N LEU A 149 -2.23 -6.40 10.72
CA LEU A 149 -3.66 -6.63 10.98
C LEU A 149 -3.90 -7.79 11.94
N GLU A 150 -3.01 -8.77 11.96
CA GLU A 150 -3.13 -9.95 12.81
C GLU A 150 -2.54 -9.74 14.19
N ASN A 151 -1.38 -9.09 14.25
CA ASN A 151 -0.51 -9.16 15.42
C ASN A 151 -0.23 -7.80 16.08
N ALA A 152 -0.31 -6.70 15.33
CA ALA A 152 0.00 -5.38 15.88
C ALA A 152 -1.05 -4.92 16.89
N CYS A 153 -0.56 -4.27 17.94
CA CYS A 153 -1.35 -3.89 19.10
C CYS A 153 -2.32 -2.75 18.82
N SER A 154 -1.96 -1.86 17.89
CA SER A 154 -2.81 -0.82 17.33
C SER A 154 -4.02 -1.36 16.56
N PHE A 155 -3.89 -2.51 15.86
CA PHE A 155 -4.94 -3.08 14.99
C PHE A 155 -5.83 -4.12 15.66
N LYS A 156 -5.36 -4.81 16.71
CA LYS A 156 -6.16 -5.82 17.46
C LYS A 156 -7.53 -5.33 17.95
N LYS A 157 -7.75 -4.02 18.06
CA LYS A 157 -9.01 -3.42 18.51
C LYS A 157 -9.94 -2.97 17.37
N ARG A 158 -9.55 -3.12 16.11
CA ARG A 158 -10.24 -2.55 14.94
C ARG A 158 -10.58 -3.65 13.93
N HIS A 159 -11.74 -4.27 14.08
CA HIS A 159 -12.19 -5.35 13.18
C HIS A 159 -12.45 -4.89 11.74
N LEU A 160 -12.85 -3.64 11.52
CA LEU A 160 -13.16 -3.06 10.21
C LEU A 160 -11.92 -2.96 9.31
N ASP A 161 -10.75 -2.74 9.90
CA ASP A 161 -9.49 -2.56 9.18
C ASP A 161 -9.07 -3.84 8.43
N ARG A 162 -9.33 -5.04 9.00
CA ARG A 162 -8.80 -6.29 8.44
C ARG A 162 -9.42 -6.71 7.10
N GLU A 163 -10.72 -6.50 6.93
CA GLU A 163 -11.41 -6.85 5.68
C GLU A 163 -11.04 -5.87 4.56
N MET A 164 -11.00 -4.56 4.87
CA MET A 164 -10.58 -3.52 3.94
C MET A 164 -9.15 -3.76 3.45
N PHE A 165 -8.20 -3.95 4.36
CA PHE A 165 -6.79 -4.08 4.01
C PHE A 165 -6.44 -5.44 3.37
N GLY A 166 -7.14 -6.52 3.71
CA GLY A 166 -7.00 -7.81 3.03
C GLY A 166 -7.41 -7.76 1.56
N GLN A 167 -8.41 -6.94 1.22
CA GLN A 167 -8.79 -6.70 -0.17
C GLN A 167 -7.74 -5.86 -0.91
N VAL A 168 -7.24 -4.80 -0.28
CA VAL A 168 -6.25 -3.88 -0.86
C VAL A 168 -5.03 -4.62 -1.43
N CYS A 169 -4.45 -5.56 -0.69
CA CYS A 169 -3.27 -6.30 -1.15
C CYS A 169 -3.52 -7.23 -2.35
N ASN A 170 -4.73 -7.82 -2.42
CA ASN A 170 -5.12 -8.61 -3.58
C ASN A 170 -5.36 -7.74 -4.82
N GLN A 171 -5.78 -6.49 -4.64
CA GLN A 171 -5.94 -5.55 -5.75
C GLN A 171 -4.60 -4.99 -6.22
N PHE A 172 -3.66 -4.69 -5.30
CA PHE A 172 -2.33 -4.18 -5.63
C PHE A 172 -1.53 -5.11 -6.56
N ALA A 173 -1.58 -6.43 -6.34
CA ALA A 173 -0.94 -7.40 -7.24
C ALA A 173 -1.49 -7.38 -8.68
N LYS A 174 -2.67 -6.79 -8.91
CA LYS A 174 -3.30 -6.69 -10.22
C LYS A 174 -2.99 -5.38 -10.93
N VAL A 175 -2.49 -4.35 -10.22
CA VAL A 175 -2.21 -3.00 -10.74
C VAL A 175 -1.13 -3.01 -11.80
N ASP A 176 -0.09 -3.82 -11.63
CA ASP A 176 1.01 -3.92 -12.59
C ASP A 176 0.60 -4.61 -13.89
N ASN A 177 -0.53 -5.33 -13.89
CA ASN A 177 -1.03 -6.08 -15.04
C ASN A 177 -2.33 -5.47 -15.59
N ILE A 178 -2.64 -4.22 -15.24
CA ILE A 178 -3.78 -3.53 -15.83
C ILE A 178 -3.52 -3.22 -17.29
N ASN A 179 -4.55 -3.46 -18.11
CA ASN A 179 -4.62 -2.97 -19.47
C ASN A 179 -5.22 -1.56 -19.46
N GLU A 180 -4.38 -0.53 -19.51
CA GLU A 180 -4.84 0.88 -19.52
C GLU A 180 -5.73 1.19 -20.74
N GLU A 181 -5.44 0.57 -21.90
CA GLU A 181 -6.26 0.76 -23.10
C GLU A 181 -7.67 0.19 -22.95
N PHE A 182 -7.84 -0.87 -22.14
CA PHE A 182 -9.18 -1.37 -21.78
C PHE A 182 -9.97 -0.29 -21.04
N PHE A 183 -9.38 0.34 -20.03
CA PHE A 183 -10.07 1.36 -19.22
C PHE A 183 -10.33 2.66 -19.99
N ASP A 184 -9.37 3.11 -20.79
CA ASP A 184 -9.53 4.24 -21.71
C ASP A 184 -10.69 4.00 -22.68
N CYS A 185 -10.77 2.79 -23.25
CA CYS A 185 -11.86 2.39 -24.14
C CYS A 185 -13.22 2.32 -23.42
N VAL A 186 -13.29 1.76 -22.21
CA VAL A 186 -14.53 1.75 -21.40
C VAL A 186 -15.03 3.17 -21.20
N TYR A 187 -14.13 4.12 -20.86
CA TYR A 187 -14.49 5.51 -20.67
C TYR A 187 -14.99 6.16 -21.97
N LYS A 188 -14.24 6.03 -23.08
CA LYS A 188 -14.58 6.64 -24.37
C LYS A 188 -15.86 6.08 -25.00
N THR A 189 -16.19 4.83 -24.69
CA THR A 189 -17.42 4.18 -25.19
C THR A 189 -18.58 4.26 -24.21
N HIS A 190 -18.41 4.87 -23.03
CA HIS A 190 -19.41 4.90 -21.97
C HIS A 190 -20.77 5.39 -22.45
N ASP A 191 -20.86 6.54 -23.12
CA ASP A 191 -22.15 7.11 -23.52
C ASP A 191 -22.87 6.28 -24.60
N VAL A 192 -22.10 5.69 -25.52
CA VAL A 192 -22.66 4.80 -26.54
C VAL A 192 -23.15 3.52 -25.89
N THR A 193 -22.35 2.94 -25.00
CA THR A 193 -22.70 1.74 -24.25
C THR A 193 -23.92 2.00 -23.39
N LYS A 194 -24.00 3.14 -22.70
CA LYS A 194 -25.18 3.56 -21.95
C LYS A 194 -26.42 3.64 -22.85
N ALA A 195 -26.33 4.27 -24.02
CA ALA A 195 -27.45 4.39 -24.94
C ALA A 195 -27.88 3.05 -25.57
N THR A 196 -26.95 2.10 -25.73
CA THR A 196 -27.17 0.85 -26.48
C THR A 196 -27.46 -0.36 -25.58
N CYS A 197 -26.91 -0.35 -24.37
CA CYS A 197 -26.83 -1.50 -23.46
C CYS A 197 -27.57 -1.32 -22.13
N SER A 198 -28.16 -0.15 -21.86
CA SER A 198 -28.92 0.06 -20.63
C SER A 198 -30.30 -0.58 -20.73
N ASP A 199 -30.49 -1.71 -20.06
CA ASP A 199 -31.82 -2.23 -19.72
C ASP A 199 -32.26 -1.64 -18.37
N ASP A 200 -32.81 -0.42 -18.39
CA ASP A 200 -33.63 0.22 -17.33
C ASP A 200 -33.31 -0.13 -15.85
N GLN A 201 -32.03 -0.19 -15.47
CA GLN A 201 -31.59 -0.41 -14.09
C GLN A 201 -30.57 0.68 -13.68
N GLY A 202 -30.96 1.48 -12.69
CA GLY A 202 -30.07 2.11 -11.70
C GLY A 202 -28.98 3.07 -12.20
N PHE A 203 -29.01 4.31 -11.68
CA PHE A 203 -28.10 5.41 -12.00
C PHE A 203 -26.61 5.20 -11.57
N GLU A 204 -26.19 4.02 -11.10
CA GLU A 204 -24.90 3.86 -10.40
C GLU A 204 -23.83 3.02 -11.12
N ASP A 205 -24.10 2.38 -12.26
CA ASP A 205 -23.12 1.47 -12.89
C ASP A 205 -22.34 2.11 -14.05
N ILE A 206 -21.05 2.38 -13.84
CA ILE A 206 -20.06 2.72 -14.90
C ILE A 206 -19.89 1.54 -15.88
N LEU A 207 -20.22 0.32 -15.45
CA LEU A 207 -20.10 -0.93 -16.19
C LEU A 207 -21.49 -1.51 -16.48
N PHE A 208 -21.91 -1.46 -17.75
CA PHE A 208 -23.22 -1.95 -18.22
C PHE A 208 -23.23 -3.48 -18.46
N ASP A 209 -24.24 -3.99 -19.19
CA ASP A 209 -24.25 -5.40 -19.59
C ASP A 209 -22.93 -5.79 -20.27
N LYS A 210 -22.21 -6.74 -19.66
CA LYS A 210 -20.86 -7.14 -20.06
C LYS A 210 -20.77 -7.55 -21.53
N GLU A 211 -21.73 -8.32 -22.01
CA GLU A 211 -21.71 -8.86 -23.37
C GLU A 211 -22.05 -7.78 -24.40
N CYS A 212 -22.96 -6.87 -24.06
CA CYS A 212 -23.25 -5.69 -24.87
C CYS A 212 -22.06 -4.73 -24.93
N SER A 213 -21.46 -4.40 -23.78
CA SER A 213 -20.25 -3.57 -23.70
C SER A 213 -19.10 -4.19 -24.48
N ARG A 214 -18.91 -5.52 -24.41
CA ARG A 214 -17.89 -6.21 -25.21
C ARG A 214 -18.09 -5.97 -26.71
N LYS A 215 -19.32 -6.02 -27.21
CA LYS A 215 -19.62 -5.77 -28.63
C LYS A 215 -19.32 -4.33 -29.02
N VAL A 216 -19.76 -3.35 -28.22
CA VAL A 216 -19.51 -1.93 -28.47
C VAL A 216 -18.00 -1.64 -28.49
N MET A 217 -17.25 -2.18 -27.54
CA MET A 217 -15.80 -2.01 -27.47
C MET A 217 -15.09 -2.71 -28.63
N ALA A 218 -15.49 -3.93 -28.99
CA ALA A 218 -14.91 -4.64 -30.14
C ALA A 218 -15.07 -3.90 -31.48
N GLU A 219 -16.11 -3.08 -31.62
CA GLU A 219 -16.34 -2.27 -32.82
C GLU A 219 -15.59 -0.93 -32.81
N LYS A 220 -15.32 -0.36 -31.62
CA LYS A 220 -14.87 1.03 -31.46
C LYS A 220 -13.46 1.19 -30.93
N CYS A 221 -12.88 0.15 -30.37
CA CYS A 221 -11.61 0.20 -29.65
C CYS A 221 -10.54 -0.65 -30.32
N PRO A 222 -9.25 -0.36 -30.04
CA PRO A 222 -8.15 -1.16 -30.56
C PRO A 222 -8.21 -2.61 -30.04
N GLU A 223 -7.67 -3.55 -30.80
CA GLU A 223 -7.64 -4.97 -30.42
C GLU A 223 -6.90 -5.20 -29.09
N SER A 224 -5.89 -4.38 -28.79
CA SER A 224 -5.14 -4.38 -27.53
C SER A 224 -6.02 -4.09 -26.31
N ALA A 225 -7.03 -3.23 -26.42
CA ALA A 225 -8.03 -3.00 -25.36
C ALA A 225 -8.90 -4.24 -25.08
N MET A 226 -8.98 -5.19 -26.02
CA MET A 226 -9.79 -6.41 -25.89
C MET A 226 -9.01 -7.60 -25.33
N VAL A 227 -7.68 -7.49 -25.20
CA VAL A 227 -6.84 -8.53 -24.60
C VAL A 227 -7.24 -8.75 -23.14
N HIS A 228 -7.54 -10.00 -22.80
CA HIS A 228 -8.02 -10.40 -21.46
C HIS A 228 -9.26 -9.63 -20.96
N PHE A 229 -10.13 -9.17 -21.87
CA PHE A 229 -11.35 -8.42 -21.57
C PHE A 229 -12.11 -8.93 -20.34
N ASP A 230 -12.36 -10.24 -20.24
CA ASP A 230 -13.11 -10.82 -19.13
C ASP A 230 -12.43 -10.63 -17.78
N GLY A 231 -11.10 -10.72 -17.74
CA GLY A 231 -10.32 -10.49 -16.53
C GLY A 231 -10.45 -9.03 -16.09
N HIS A 232 -10.22 -8.09 -17.00
CA HIS A 232 -10.29 -6.66 -16.69
C HIS A 232 -11.71 -6.21 -16.34
N TRP A 233 -12.73 -6.73 -17.03
CA TRP A 233 -14.13 -6.43 -16.74
C TRP A 233 -14.57 -6.92 -15.36
N ASN A 234 -14.26 -8.19 -15.04
CA ASN A 234 -14.59 -8.75 -13.73
C ASN A 234 -13.84 -8.03 -12.60
N PHE A 235 -12.59 -7.65 -12.87
CA PHE A 235 -11.79 -6.86 -11.94
C PHE A 235 -12.39 -5.47 -11.70
N ALA A 236 -12.77 -4.75 -12.75
CA ALA A 236 -13.40 -3.43 -12.62
C ALA A 236 -14.72 -3.54 -11.84
N LEU A 237 -15.56 -4.54 -12.13
CA LEU A 237 -16.78 -4.81 -11.37
C LEU A 237 -16.51 -5.04 -9.87
N ASP A 238 -15.51 -5.86 -9.54
CA ASP A 238 -15.10 -6.14 -8.16
C ASP A 238 -14.63 -4.86 -7.46
N PHE A 239 -13.78 -4.08 -8.12
CA PHE A 239 -13.24 -2.84 -7.60
C PHE A 239 -14.32 -1.77 -7.37
N PHE A 240 -15.20 -1.50 -8.33
CA PHE A 240 -16.26 -0.51 -8.17
C PHE A 240 -17.35 -0.95 -7.18
N LYS A 241 -17.70 -2.24 -7.13
CA LYS A 241 -18.72 -2.75 -6.20
C LYS A 241 -18.24 -2.86 -4.75
N ASN A 242 -16.97 -3.19 -4.54
CA ASN A 242 -16.42 -3.39 -3.20
C ASN A 242 -15.63 -2.17 -2.69
N GLY A 243 -15.02 -1.37 -3.57
CA GLY A 243 -14.30 -0.14 -3.23
C GLY A 243 -15.22 1.00 -2.78
N PHE A 244 -16.47 1.06 -3.27
CA PHE A 244 -17.47 2.07 -2.86
C PHE A 244 -18.47 1.57 -1.81
N LYS A 245 -18.30 0.36 -1.27
CA LYS A 245 -19.09 -0.11 -0.12
C LYS A 245 -18.74 0.58 1.21
N GLY A 246 -17.94 1.64 1.19
CA GLY A 246 -17.89 2.66 2.23
C GLY A 246 -19.00 3.71 2.07
N LYS A 247 -20.26 3.32 1.85
CA LYS A 247 -21.41 4.24 1.89
C LYS A 247 -21.74 4.53 3.37
N GLY A 248 -20.88 5.32 4.03
CA GLY A 248 -21.12 5.79 5.41
C GLY A 248 -19.92 6.20 6.26
N GLU A 249 -18.66 6.03 5.82
CA GLU A 249 -17.49 6.13 6.72
C GLU A 249 -16.35 7.00 6.14
N SER A 250 -16.69 8.09 5.44
CA SER A 250 -15.68 9.10 5.04
C SER A 250 -15.03 9.82 6.22
N ASP A 251 -15.66 9.77 7.40
CA ASP A 251 -15.20 10.47 8.60
C ASP A 251 -14.11 9.68 9.35
N ASP A 252 -14.08 8.35 9.25
CA ASP A 252 -13.15 7.51 10.04
C ASP A 252 -11.78 7.32 9.38
N ALA A 253 -11.70 7.30 8.04
CA ALA A 253 -10.41 7.30 7.34
C ALA A 253 -9.68 8.66 7.49
N ALA A 254 -10.44 9.76 7.51
CA ALA A 254 -9.90 11.09 7.83
C ALA A 254 -9.49 11.23 9.31
N ASP A 255 -10.22 10.58 10.23
CA ASP A 255 -9.86 10.52 11.65
C ASP A 255 -8.58 9.67 11.90
N LEU A 256 -8.32 8.68 11.05
CA LEU A 256 -7.08 7.87 11.05
C LEU A 256 -5.86 8.66 10.56
N LEU A 257 -6.02 9.47 9.51
CA LEU A 257 -4.94 10.33 8.97
C LEU A 257 -4.69 11.57 9.84
N SER A 258 -5.68 12.05 10.60
CA SER A 258 -5.52 13.22 11.49
C SER A 258 -4.84 12.91 12.84
N LYS A 259 -4.57 11.63 13.12
CA LYS A 259 -4.00 11.15 14.39
C LYS A 259 -2.64 10.45 14.25
N ILE A 260 -2.06 10.46 13.04
CA ILE A 260 -0.64 10.20 12.78
C ILE A 260 0.06 11.55 12.72
#